data_AF-A0A0G0CJR4-F1
#
_entry.id   AF-A0A0G0CJR4-F1
#
_cell.length_a   1.000
_cell.length_b   1.000
_cell.length_c   1.000
_cell.angle_alpha   90.00
_cell.angle_beta   90.00
_cell.angle_gamma   90.00
#
_symmetry.space_group_name_H-M   'P 1'
#
loop_
_entity.id
_entity.type
_entity.pdbx_description
1 polymer ?
#
loop_
_entity_poly.entity_id
_entity_poly.type
_entity_poly.pdbx_seq_one_letter_code
_entity_poly.pdbx_strand_id
1 'polypeptide(L)'
;NPWFVTTLWFTQYKIAIATSNEDLEEAARDIEWVTKFARSGMLSEQLDPNTGEPLSAMPLTWSHSEFVRTVIEYDKKKQSFSSSKK
;
A
#
# COMPACT_ATOMS: atom_id res chain seq x y z
N ASN A 1 1.02 16.87 -4.41
CA ASN A 1 0.06 16.04 -3.65
C ASN A 1 0.52 14.60 -3.66
N PRO A 2 0.50 13.89 -2.53
CA PRO A 2 0.66 12.44 -2.50
C PRO A 2 -0.41 11.75 -3.35
N TRP A 3 -0.03 10.67 -4.05
CA TRP A 3 -0.95 9.81 -4.79
C TRP A 3 -0.92 8.42 -4.18
N PHE A 4 -2.09 7.79 -4.06
CA PHE A 4 -2.15 6.41 -3.58
C PHE A 4 -1.32 5.47 -4.46
N VAL A 5 -1.43 5.62 -5.79
CA VAL A 5 -0.71 4.79 -6.77
C VAL A 5 0.80 4.86 -6.59
N THR A 6 1.39 6.06 -6.46
CA THR A 6 2.85 6.19 -6.33
C THR A 6 3.37 5.72 -4.99
N THR A 7 2.62 5.96 -3.90
CA THR A 7 2.93 5.38 -2.59
C THR A 7 2.90 3.85 -2.66
N LEU A 8 1.85 3.27 -3.24
CA LEU A 8 1.69 1.82 -3.37
C LEU A 8 2.77 1.19 -4.25
N TRP A 9 3.20 1.82 -5.35
CA TRP A 9 4.34 1.33 -6.14
C TRP A 9 5.64 1.33 -5.35
N PHE A 10 5.87 2.36 -4.53
CA PHE A 10 7.05 2.37 -3.66
C PHE A 10 6.95 1.28 -2.57
N THR A 11 5.75 1.03 -2.03
CA THR A 11 5.49 -0.09 -1.13
C THR A 11 5.76 -1.44 -1.81
N GLN A 12 5.30 -1.64 -3.04
CA GLN A 12 5.55 -2.84 -3.85
C GLN A 12 7.06 -3.05 -4.07
N TYR A 13 7.81 -1.98 -4.35
CA TYR A 13 9.26 -2.03 -4.43
C TYR A 13 9.90 -2.50 -3.11
N LYS A 14 9.49 -1.92 -1.97
CA LYS A 14 9.95 -2.34 -0.63
C LYS A 14 9.67 -3.83 -0.37
N ILE A 15 8.47 -4.30 -0.71
CA ILE A 15 8.09 -5.71 -0.61
C ILE A 15 9.01 -6.59 -1.48
N ALA A 16 9.28 -6.17 -2.72
CA ALA A 16 10.08 -6.95 -3.66
C ALA A 16 11.51 -7.15 -3.14
N ILE A 17 12.14 -6.10 -2.62
CA ILE A 17 13.53 -6.13 -2.14
C ILE A 17 13.69 -6.66 -0.71
N ALA A 18 12.60 -6.83 0.05
CA ALA A 18 12.67 -7.34 1.41
C ALA A 18 13.39 -8.69 1.47
N THR A 19 14.22 -8.87 2.50
CA THR A 19 15.01 -10.07 2.76
C THR A 19 14.63 -10.76 4.07
N SER A 20 13.86 -10.07 4.90
CA SER A 20 13.43 -10.51 6.23
C SER A 20 11.98 -10.09 6.53
N ASN A 21 11.38 -10.62 7.60
CA ASN A 21 10.04 -10.19 8.01
C ASN A 21 10.07 -8.77 8.59
N GLU A 22 11.19 -8.36 9.17
CA GLU A 22 11.43 -7.05 9.73
C GLU A 22 11.39 -5.97 8.62
N ASP A 23 11.95 -6.27 7.43
CA ASP A 23 11.88 -5.38 6.26
C ASP A 23 10.42 -5.11 5.81
N LEU A 24 9.50 -6.05 6.08
CA LEU A 24 8.09 -5.92 5.72
C LEU A 24 7.28 -5.03 6.66
N GLU A 25 7.82 -4.65 7.82
CA GLU A 25 7.08 -3.77 8.74
C GLU A 25 6.76 -2.40 8.13
N GLU A 26 7.69 -1.85 7.35
CA GLU A 26 7.46 -0.57 6.67
C GLU A 26 6.39 -0.70 5.58
N ALA A 27 6.36 -1.82 4.86
CA ALA A 27 5.31 -2.06 3.87
C ALA A 27 3.93 -2.23 4.53
N ALA A 28 3.87 -2.87 5.70
CA ALA A 28 2.64 -2.96 6.47
C ALA A 28 2.12 -1.58 6.90
N ARG A 29 3.01 -0.72 7.39
CA ARG A 29 2.66 0.66 7.76
C ARG A 29 2.13 1.48 6.58
N ASP A 30 2.71 1.32 5.39
CA ASP A 30 2.18 1.96 4.19
C ASP A 30 0.77 1.47 3.82
N ILE A 31 0.53 0.16 3.90
CA ILE A 31 -0.79 -0.43 3.62
C ILE A 31 -1.82 0.10 4.64
N GLU A 32 -1.47 0.15 5.92
CA GLU A 32 -2.30 0.74 6.97
C GLU A 32 -2.57 2.23 6.71
N TRP A 33 -1.55 2.98 6.29
CA TRP A 33 -1.69 4.39 5.90
C TRP A 33 -2.73 4.55 4.78
N VAL A 34 -2.75 3.68 3.77
CA VAL A 34 -3.77 3.72 2.72
C VAL A 34 -5.18 3.56 3.30
N THR A 35 -5.38 2.61 4.22
CA THR A 35 -6.68 2.40 4.86
C THR A 35 -7.14 3.57 5.72
N LYS A 36 -6.19 4.27 6.38
CA LYS A 36 -6.48 5.46 7.19
C LYS A 36 -7.02 6.63 6.37
N PHE A 37 -6.57 6.77 5.12
CA PHE A 37 -6.99 7.86 4.23
C PHE A 37 -8.13 7.49 3.29
N ALA A 38 -8.61 6.25 3.31
CA ALA A 38 -9.84 5.88 2.64
C ALA A 38 -11.03 6.67 3.21
N ARG A 39 -11.96 7.08 2.35
CA ARG A 39 -13.20 7.77 2.74
C ARG A 39 -14.39 6.91 2.34
N SER A 40 -15.13 6.43 3.34
CA SER A 40 -16.21 5.44 3.15
C SER A 40 -15.76 4.20 2.36
N GLY A 41 -14.51 3.78 2.54
CA GLY A 41 -13.89 2.65 1.82
C GLY A 41 -13.39 2.98 0.41
N MET A 42 -13.55 4.22 -0.07
CA MET A 42 -13.07 4.64 -1.38
C MET A 42 -11.69 5.32 -1.29
N LEU A 43 -10.85 5.02 -2.27
CA LEU A 43 -9.57 5.70 -2.50
C LEU A 43 -9.70 6.74 -3.63
N SER A 44 -9.22 7.96 -3.38
CA SER A 44 -9.11 9.00 -4.40
C SER A 44 -7.85 8.82 -5.27
N GLU A 45 -7.65 9.70 -6.23
CA GLU A 45 -6.39 9.82 -6.96
C GLU A 45 -5.29 10.39 -6.06
N GLN A 46 -5.59 11.50 -5.37
CA GLN A 46 -4.61 12.28 -4.61
C GLN A 46 -5.12 12.61 -3.21
N LEU A 47 -4.19 12.97 -2.34
CA LEU A 47 -4.47 13.57 -1.02
C LEU A 47 -3.91 14.97 -0.93
N ASP A 48 -4.55 15.83 -0.16
CA ASP A 48 -3.95 17.08 0.26
C ASP A 48 -2.76 16.79 1.20
N PRO A 49 -1.56 17.36 0.98
CA PRO A 49 -0.36 17.04 1.76
C PRO A 49 -0.42 17.51 3.22
N ASN A 50 -1.25 18.50 3.54
CA ASN A 50 -1.31 19.11 4.87
C ASN A 50 -2.45 18.53 5.72
N THR A 51 -3.57 18.21 5.08
CA THR A 51 -4.80 17.76 5.74
C THR A 51 -5.10 16.27 5.53
N GLY A 52 -4.61 15.69 4.43
CA GLY A 52 -4.94 14.33 4.03
C GLY A 52 -6.37 14.16 3.51
N GLU A 53 -7.06 15.25 3.16
CA GLU A 53 -8.36 15.18 2.51
C GLU A 53 -8.24 14.66 1.07
N PRO A 54 -9.23 13.90 0.57
CA PRO A 54 -9.21 13.39 -0.80
C PRO A 54 -9.30 14.54 -1.79
N LEU A 55 -8.46 14.50 -2.82
CA LEU A 55 -8.46 15.43 -3.94
C LEU A 55 -8.60 14.67 -5.26
N SER A 56 -9.16 15.35 -6.28
CA SER A 56 -9.37 14.81 -7.64
C SER A 56 -10.36 13.62 -7.66
N ALA A 57 -10.22 12.70 -8.61
CA ALA A 57 -11.16 11.60 -8.84
C ALA A 57 -11.33 10.70 -7.61
N MET A 58 -12.58 10.43 -7.21
CA MET A 58 -12.93 9.47 -6.15
C MET A 58 -14.29 8.82 -6.46
N PRO A 59 -14.37 7.47 -6.54
CA PRO A 59 -13.26 6.53 -6.43
C PRO A 59 -12.37 6.51 -7.69
N LEU A 60 -11.05 6.38 -7.52
CA LEU A 60 -10.16 6.05 -8.62
C LEU A 60 -9.93 4.54 -8.67
N THR A 61 -10.44 3.88 -9.71
CA THR A 61 -10.30 2.42 -9.89
C THR A 61 -8.83 1.96 -9.81
N TRP A 62 -7.90 2.73 -10.37
CA TRP A 62 -6.48 2.38 -10.33
C TRP A 62 -5.91 2.35 -8.91
N SER A 63 -6.22 3.33 -8.06
CA SER A 63 -5.82 3.32 -6.64
C SER A 63 -6.30 2.06 -5.91
N HIS A 64 -7.52 1.59 -6.21
CA HIS A 64 -8.06 0.36 -5.62
C HIS A 64 -7.35 -0.88 -6.15
N SER A 65 -7.09 -0.96 -7.46
CA SER A 65 -6.36 -2.07 -8.07
C SER A 65 -4.94 -2.19 -7.51
N GLU A 66 -4.23 -1.07 -7.35
CA GLU A 66 -2.89 -1.08 -6.75
C GLU A 66 -2.94 -1.49 -5.28
N PHE A 67 -3.96 -1.08 -4.51
CA PHE A 67 -4.09 -1.50 -3.12
C PHE A 67 -4.24 -3.01 -3.00
N VAL A 68 -5.15 -3.62 -3.78
CA VAL A 68 -5.35 -5.07 -3.83
C VAL A 68 -4.07 -5.78 -4.23
N ARG A 69 -3.39 -5.29 -5.28
CA ARG A 69 -2.12 -5.85 -5.74
C ARG A 69 -1.06 -5.83 -4.64
N THR A 70 -0.85 -4.69 -3.99
CA THR A 70 0.14 -4.54 -2.92
C THR A 70 -0.12 -5.49 -1.75
N VAL A 71 -1.38 -5.65 -1.34
CA VAL A 71 -1.76 -6.60 -0.27
C VAL A 71 -1.44 -8.04 -0.66
N ILE A 72 -1.75 -8.44 -1.90
CA ILE A 72 -1.43 -9.78 -2.41
C ILE A 72 0.10 -10.01 -2.47
N GLU A 73 0.86 -9.03 -2.94
CA GLU A 73 2.33 -9.12 -3.00
C GLU A 73 2.93 -9.22 -1.60
N TYR A 74 2.43 -8.41 -0.64
CA TYR A 74 2.84 -8.44 0.76
C TYR A 74 2.61 -9.82 1.38
N ASP A 75 1.40 -10.38 1.24
CA ASP A 75 1.05 -11.69 1.80
C ASP A 75 1.93 -12.81 1.23
N LYS A 76 2.12 -12.84 -0.10
CA LYS A 76 3.02 -13.80 -0.75
C LYS A 76 4.45 -13.70 -0.23
N LYS A 77 4.99 -12.47 -0.10
CA LYS A 77 6.35 -12.26 0.40
C LYS A 77 6.49 -12.73 1.85
N LYS A 78 5.53 -12.41 2.71
CA LYS A 78 5.50 -12.86 4.11
C LYS A 78 5.44 -14.38 4.26
N GLN A 79 4.65 -15.06 3.42
CA GLN A 79 4.59 -16.52 3.39
C GLN A 79 5.91 -17.16 2.94
N SER A 80 6.63 -16.51 2.01
CA SER A 80 7.94 -17.00 1.56
C SER A 80 8.98 -17.04 2.69
N PHE A 81 8.95 -16.07 3.60
CA PHE A 81 9.83 -16.05 4.78
C PHE A 81 9.40 -17.04 5.87
N SER A 82 8.12 -17.39 5.93
CA SER A 82 7.61 -18.37 6.90
C SER A 82 7.92 -19.81 6.50
N SER A 83 8.04 -20.08 5.19
CA SER A 83 8.27 -21.41 4.65
C SER A 83 9.74 -21.86 4.70
N SER A 84 10.69 -20.94 4.92
CA SER A 84 12.12 -21.25 5.07
C SER A 84 12.52 -21.85 6.42
N LYS A 85 11.56 -22.15 7.31
CA LYS A 85 11.79 -22.77 8.64
C LYS A 85 11.42 -24.26 8.73
N LYS A 86 11.26 -24.97 7.60
CA LYS A 86 11.04 -26.43 7.58
C LYS A 86 12.22 -27.18 6.98
#